data_AF-A0A212KUV8-F1
#
_entry.id   AF-A0A212KUV8-F1
#
_cell.length_a   1.000
_cell.length_b   1.000
_cell.length_c   1.000
_cell.angle_alpha   90.00
_cell.angle_beta   90.00
_cell.angle_gamma   90.00
#
_symmetry.space_group_name_H-M   'P 1'
#
loop_
_entity.id
_entity.type
_entity.pdbx_description
1 polymer ?
#
loop_
_entity_poly.entity_id
_entity_poly.type
_entity_poly.pdbx_seq_one_letter_code
_entity_poly.pdbx_strand_id
1 'polypeptide(L)'
;MRLNISYSQIGRELDLCESDVQMMTSTLRAGIVDRKPDPVLCGEIEFEEAYVVAGHKGHPEAKKKGCKGRRRRLKGGWGRGTLEKEKPPIFGRIQRGGEVVMRMLANVRRVTIDPIINKFVDQDSIVYTSGRY
;
A
#
# COMPACT_ATOMS: atom_id res chain seq x y z
N MET A 1 -0.16 14.21 7.66
CA MET A 1 0.49 14.68 8.90
C MET A 1 1.85 14.03 9.05
N ARG A 2 2.93 14.80 8.92
CA ARG A 2 4.31 14.37 9.22
C ARG A 2 4.65 14.91 10.62
N LEU A 3 4.09 14.26 11.63
CA LEU A 3 4.45 14.52 13.01
C LEU A 3 5.61 13.56 13.32
N ASN A 4 6.82 14.09 13.48
CA ASN A 4 8.00 13.31 13.87
C ASN A 4 7.98 13.01 15.38
N ILE A 5 6.83 12.55 15.88
CA ILE A 5 6.57 12.26 17.29
C ILE A 5 5.84 10.91 17.40
N SER A 6 6.14 10.14 18.45
CA SER A 6 5.54 8.82 18.67
C SER A 6 4.11 8.92 19.21
N TYR A 7 3.32 7.84 19.08
CA TYR A 7 2.00 7.77 19.71
C TYR A 7 2.07 7.87 21.24
N SER A 8 3.10 7.29 21.84
CA SER A 8 3.34 7.40 23.28
C SER A 8 3.61 8.84 23.73
N GLN A 9 4.34 9.62 22.93
CA GLN A 9 4.56 11.04 23.19
C GLN A 9 3.26 11.84 23.07
N ILE A 10 2.49 11.62 22.00
CA ILE A 10 1.17 12.25 21.81
C ILE A 10 0.24 11.91 22.98
N GLY A 11 0.22 10.65 23.43
CA GLY A 11 -0.59 10.21 24.57
C GLY A 11 -0.18 10.92 25.86
N ARG A 12 1.13 11.02 26.14
CA ARG A 12 1.62 11.75 27.32
C ARG A 12 1.28 13.24 27.28
N GLU A 13 1.40 13.89 26.13
CA GLU A 13 1.12 15.33 25.99
C GLU A 13 -0.37 15.67 26.10
N LEU A 14 -1.25 14.76 25.66
CA LEU A 14 -2.70 14.96 25.64
C LEU A 14 -3.45 14.27 26.79
N ASP A 15 -2.73 13.62 27.70
CA ASP A 15 -3.29 12.77 28.77
C ASP A 15 -4.25 11.69 28.25
N LEU A 16 -3.83 10.98 27.19
CA LEU A 16 -4.58 9.91 26.54
C LEU A 16 -3.82 8.58 26.57
N CYS A 17 -4.54 7.47 26.58
CA CYS A 17 -3.92 6.16 26.42
C CYS A 17 -3.44 5.93 24.97
N GLU A 18 -2.39 5.14 24.80
CA GLU A 18 -1.75 4.93 23.49
C GLU A 18 -2.71 4.30 22.47
N SER A 19 -3.62 3.42 22.90
CA SER A 19 -4.61 2.80 22.00
C SER A 19 -5.61 3.81 21.45
N ASP A 20 -6.03 4.78 22.25
CA ASP A 20 -6.95 5.84 21.80
C ASP A 20 -6.26 6.76 20.80
N VAL A 21 -5.01 7.16 21.10
CA VAL A 21 -4.18 7.95 20.17
C VAL A 21 -4.00 7.20 18.86
N GLN A 22 -3.70 5.90 18.90
CA GLN A 22 -3.56 5.08 17.69
C GLN A 22 -4.87 5.05 16.90
N MET A 23 -6.01 4.82 17.55
CA MET A 23 -7.32 4.81 16.90
C MET A 23 -7.64 6.16 16.25
N MET A 24 -7.53 7.25 17.00
CA MET A 24 -7.82 8.60 16.52
C MET A 24 -6.93 8.99 15.34
N THR A 25 -5.62 8.77 15.46
CA THR A 25 -4.67 9.09 14.39
C THR A 25 -4.87 8.21 13.16
N SER A 26 -5.26 6.94 13.34
CA SER A 26 -5.59 6.05 12.22
C SER A 26 -6.83 6.54 11.47
N THR A 27 -7.89 6.92 12.19
CA THR A 27 -9.11 7.49 11.61
C THR A 27 -8.83 8.78 10.85
N LEU A 28 -8.05 9.70 11.45
CA LEU A 28 -7.67 10.95 10.80
C LEU A 28 -6.82 10.71 9.56
N ARG A 29 -5.82 9.82 9.62
CA ARG A 29 -4.96 9.49 8.48
C ARG A 29 -5.74 8.83 7.35
N ALA A 30 -6.61 7.86 7.67
CA ALA A 30 -7.50 7.24 6.69
C ALA A 30 -8.38 8.30 6.02
N GLY A 31 -9.03 9.15 6.82
CA GLY A 31 -9.87 10.24 6.31
C GLY A 31 -9.12 11.27 5.47
N ILE A 32 -7.83 11.52 5.72
CA ILE A 32 -6.99 12.38 4.89
C ILE A 32 -6.67 11.67 3.56
N VAL A 33 -6.29 10.40 3.60
CA VAL A 33 -5.96 9.62 2.39
C VAL A 33 -7.19 9.49 1.49
N ASP A 34 -8.36 9.20 2.05
CA ASP A 34 -9.61 9.04 1.29
C ASP A 34 -10.07 10.33 0.62
N ARG A 35 -9.81 11.49 1.24
CA ARG A 35 -10.20 12.81 0.71
C ARG A 35 -9.14 13.44 -0.19
N LYS A 36 -7.86 13.05 -0.06
CA LYS A 36 -6.79 13.60 -0.89
C LYS A 36 -6.95 13.01 -2.31
N PRO A 37 -7.14 13.86 -3.35
CA PRO A 37 -7.18 13.36 -4.71
C PRO A 37 -5.83 12.76 -5.09
N ASP A 38 -5.84 11.75 -5.95
CA ASP A 38 -4.61 11.19 -6.49
C ASP A 38 -3.88 12.24 -7.34
N PRO A 39 -2.61 12.53 -7.06
CA PRO A 39 -1.86 13.49 -7.85
C PRO A 39 -1.53 12.92 -9.23
N VAL A 40 -1.47 13.84 -10.21
CA VAL A 40 -0.76 13.63 -11.48
C VAL A 40 0.72 13.86 -11.20
N LEU A 41 1.55 12.87 -11.49
CA LEU A 41 3.00 12.93 -11.30
C LEU A 41 3.67 13.43 -12.58
N CYS A 42 4.75 14.19 -12.44
CA CYS A 42 5.50 14.74 -13.57
C CYS A 42 7.02 14.58 -13.43
N GLY A 43 7.75 14.70 -14.54
CA GLY A 43 9.21 14.64 -14.58
C GLY A 43 9.75 13.22 -14.44
N GLU A 44 10.66 12.99 -13.49
CA GLU A 44 11.23 11.66 -13.23
C GLU A 44 10.39 10.89 -12.22
N ILE A 45 9.85 9.74 -12.64
CA ILE A 45 8.95 8.93 -11.83
C ILE A 45 9.46 7.48 -11.77
N GLU A 46 9.58 6.94 -10.57
CA GLU A 46 9.96 5.55 -10.32
C GLU A 46 8.72 4.72 -9.99
N PHE A 47 8.56 3.61 -10.70
CA PHE A 47 7.50 2.64 -10.48
C PHE A 47 8.06 1.36 -9.86
N GLU A 48 7.45 0.91 -8.77
CA GLU A 48 7.86 -0.32 -8.11
C GLU A 48 6.67 -1.08 -7.50
N GLU A 49 6.86 -2.37 -7.26
CA GLU A 49 5.85 -3.25 -6.69
C GLU A 49 6.42 -4.07 -5.53
N ALA A 50 5.76 -4.01 -4.38
CA ALA A 50 6.05 -4.86 -3.24
C ALA A 50 4.92 -5.88 -3.05
N TYR A 51 5.24 -7.16 -3.06
CA TYR A 51 4.24 -8.20 -2.84
C TYR A 51 4.10 -8.55 -1.37
N VAL A 52 2.97 -8.17 -0.78
CA VAL A 52 2.68 -8.44 0.63
C VAL A 52 1.79 -9.68 0.72
N VAL A 53 2.15 -10.65 1.57
CA VAL A 53 1.26 -11.77 1.87
C VAL A 53 0.16 -11.24 2.78
N ALA A 54 -1.02 -11.05 2.21
CA ALA A 54 -2.21 -10.59 2.92
C ALA A 54 -2.94 -11.77 3.57
N GLY A 55 -3.81 -11.48 4.54
CA GLY A 55 -4.77 -12.45 5.06
C GLY A 55 -4.17 -13.65 5.81
N HIS A 56 -4.73 -14.82 5.53
CA HIS A 56 -4.49 -16.07 6.28
C HIS A 56 -3.37 -16.90 5.67
N LYS A 57 -2.49 -16.26 4.91
CA LYS A 57 -1.35 -16.88 4.23
C LYS A 57 -1.82 -17.86 3.16
N GLY A 58 -2.68 -17.44 2.24
CA GLY A 58 -3.25 -18.24 1.16
C GLY A 58 -4.36 -19.22 1.57
N HIS A 59 -5.02 -19.01 2.72
CA HIS A 59 -6.04 -19.94 3.25
C HIS A 59 -7.22 -19.21 3.93
N PRO A 60 -7.98 -18.37 3.20
CA PRO A 60 -9.03 -17.53 3.78
C PRO A 60 -10.11 -18.35 4.51
N GLU A 61 -10.42 -19.53 4.00
CA GLU A 61 -11.40 -20.46 4.57
C GLU A 61 -11.03 -20.94 5.99
N ALA A 62 -9.74 -20.99 6.34
CA ALA A 62 -9.32 -21.42 7.68
C ALA A 62 -9.72 -20.40 8.77
N LYS A 63 -9.82 -19.11 8.43
CA LYS A 63 -10.31 -18.09 9.36
C LYS A 63 -11.79 -18.26 9.66
N LYS A 64 -12.58 -18.53 8.62
CA LYS A 64 -14.04 -18.74 8.77
C LYS A 64 -14.36 -19.86 9.75
N LYS A 65 -13.45 -20.85 9.88
CA LYS A 65 -13.56 -21.98 10.81
C LYS A 65 -12.98 -21.70 12.22
N GLY A 66 -12.57 -20.46 12.52
CA GLY A 66 -12.00 -20.08 13.82
C GLY A 66 -10.65 -20.74 14.14
N CYS A 67 -9.99 -21.37 13.16
CA CYS A 67 -8.73 -22.07 13.39
C CYS A 67 -7.59 -21.08 13.65
N LYS A 68 -6.67 -21.43 14.56
CA LYS A 68 -5.46 -20.64 14.80
C LYS A 68 -4.66 -20.51 13.49
N GLY A 69 -4.28 -19.27 13.15
CA GLY A 69 -3.50 -19.00 11.95
C GLY A 69 -2.18 -19.77 11.94
N ARG A 70 -1.74 -20.19 10.75
CA ARG A 70 -0.48 -20.93 10.56
C ARG A 70 0.70 -20.10 11.10
N ARG A 71 1.60 -20.68 11.90
CA ARG A 71 2.78 -19.95 12.43
C ARG A 71 3.80 -19.57 11.35
N ARG A 72 4.11 -20.49 10.44
CA ARG A 72 5.09 -20.27 9.34
C ARG A 72 4.45 -19.53 8.15
N ARG A 73 5.25 -18.76 7.39
CA ARG A 73 4.80 -18.10 6.13
C ARG A 73 4.36 -19.16 5.12
N LEU A 74 3.33 -18.89 4.32
CA LEU A 74 3.04 -19.77 3.19
C LEU A 74 4.26 -19.75 2.24
N LYS A 75 4.66 -20.93 1.75
CA LYS A 75 5.50 -20.97 0.55
C LYS A 75 4.61 -20.50 -0.59
N GLY A 76 4.73 -19.23 -0.96
CA GLY A 76 4.01 -18.69 -2.11
C GLY A 76 4.37 -19.49 -3.35
N GLY A 77 3.40 -19.64 -4.26
CA GLY A 77 3.67 -20.18 -5.59
C GLY A 77 4.72 -19.34 -6.31
N TRP A 78 5.37 -19.94 -7.31
CA TRP A 78 6.35 -19.26 -8.14
C TRP A 78 5.71 -18.12 -8.92
N GLY A 79 6.48 -17.07 -9.21
CA GLY A 79 6.04 -15.91 -9.98
C GLY A 79 5.34 -14.82 -9.18
N ARG A 80 4.66 -13.91 -9.91
CA ARG A 80 3.98 -12.74 -9.35
C ARG A 80 2.80 -13.13 -8.47
N GLY A 81 2.66 -12.40 -7.36
CA GLY A 81 1.50 -12.49 -6.48
C GLY A 81 0.27 -11.80 -7.09
N THR A 82 -0.90 -12.20 -6.64
CA THR A 82 -2.17 -11.53 -6.95
C THR A 82 -3.00 -11.47 -5.68
N LEU A 83 -4.02 -10.60 -5.67
CA LEU A 83 -4.99 -10.53 -4.59
C LEU A 83 -5.66 -11.89 -4.35
N GLU A 84 -6.04 -12.60 -5.42
CA GLU A 84 -6.60 -13.96 -5.37
C GLU A 84 -5.69 -14.96 -4.67
N LYS A 85 -4.37 -14.84 -4.85
CA LYS A 85 -3.37 -15.70 -4.20
C LYS A 85 -3.04 -15.27 -2.76
N GLU A 86 -3.81 -14.34 -2.18
CA GLU A 86 -3.51 -13.64 -0.92
C GLU A 86 -2.09 -13.04 -0.89
N LYS A 87 -1.58 -12.64 -2.06
CA LYS A 87 -0.28 -11.98 -2.19
C LYS A 87 -0.41 -10.75 -3.09
N PRO A 88 -1.27 -9.78 -2.75
CA PRO A 88 -1.48 -8.61 -3.59
C PRO A 88 -0.19 -7.78 -3.71
N PRO A 89 0.05 -7.17 -4.89
CA PRO A 89 1.05 -6.13 -5.04
C PRO A 89 0.58 -4.82 -4.41
N ILE A 90 1.45 -4.20 -3.63
CA ILE A 90 1.43 -2.78 -3.31
C ILE A 90 2.24 -2.08 -4.39
N PHE A 91 1.56 -1.34 -5.25
CA PHE A 91 2.16 -0.61 -6.35
C PHE A 91 2.49 0.81 -5.90
N GLY A 92 3.78 1.14 -5.94
CA GLY A 92 4.32 2.45 -5.63
C GLY A 92 4.66 3.21 -6.90
N ARG A 93 4.28 4.49 -6.93
CA ARG A 93 4.66 5.46 -7.95
C ARG A 93 5.23 6.69 -7.26
N ILE A 94 6.51 6.97 -7.50
CA ILE A 94 7.34 7.88 -6.72
C ILE A 94 7.89 8.94 -7.67
N GLN A 95 7.47 10.19 -7.52
CA GLN A 95 8.09 11.31 -8.22
C GLN A 95 9.34 11.75 -7.46
N ARG A 96 10.48 11.91 -8.15
CA ARG A 96 11.72 12.40 -7.51
C ARG A 96 11.49 13.77 -6.87
N GLY A 97 11.74 13.87 -5.57
CA GLY A 97 11.54 15.11 -4.80
C GLY A 97 10.07 15.55 -4.64
N GLY A 98 9.11 14.71 -5.05
CA GLY A 98 7.69 15.05 -5.12
C GLY A 98 6.79 14.10 -4.35
N GLU A 99 5.61 13.87 -4.93
CA GLU A 99 4.58 13.02 -4.33
C GLU A 99 4.90 11.53 -4.46
N VAL A 100 4.45 10.78 -3.45
CA VAL A 100 4.54 9.32 -3.42
C VAL A 100 3.14 8.76 -3.25
N VAL A 101 2.75 7.88 -4.17
CA VAL A 101 1.45 7.20 -4.10
C VAL A 101 1.70 5.70 -4.03
N MET A 102 1.15 5.08 -2.99
CA MET A 102 1.16 3.62 -2.82
C MET A 102 -0.27 3.12 -2.81
N ARG A 103 -0.61 2.22 -3.73
CA ARG A 103 -1.94 1.61 -3.80
C ARG A 103 -1.83 0.10 -3.93
N MET A 104 -2.66 -0.61 -3.19
CA MET A 104 -2.83 -2.05 -3.40
C MET A 104 -3.58 -2.27 -4.71
N LEU A 105 -3.06 -3.12 -5.58
CA LEU A 105 -3.72 -3.54 -6.82
C LEU A 105 -4.08 -5.02 -6.76
N ALA A 106 -5.02 -5.44 -7.61
CA ALA A 106 -5.38 -6.85 -7.72
C ALA A 106 -4.22 -7.69 -8.32
N ASN A 107 -3.51 -7.09 -9.26
CA ASN A 107 -2.33 -7.64 -9.93
C ASN A 107 -1.56 -6.49 -10.60
N VAL A 108 -0.34 -6.79 -11.04
CA VAL A 108 0.46 -5.90 -11.86
C VAL A 108 0.66 -6.53 -13.24
N ARG A 109 -0.20 -6.10 -14.16
CA ARG A 109 -0.20 -6.43 -15.58
C ARG A 109 -0.46 -5.16 -16.36
N ARG A 110 0.01 -5.08 -17.59
CA ARG A 110 -0.25 -3.97 -18.51
C ARG A 110 -1.71 -3.49 -18.51
N VAL A 111 -2.68 -4.40 -18.64
CA VAL A 111 -4.12 -4.06 -18.62
C VAL A 111 -4.58 -3.33 -17.34
N THR A 112 -3.91 -3.55 -16.22
CA THR A 112 -4.22 -2.92 -14.93
C THR A 112 -3.45 -1.61 -14.74
N ILE A 113 -2.22 -1.52 -15.28
CA ILE A 113 -1.34 -0.36 -15.09
C ILE A 113 -1.55 0.72 -16.15
N ASP A 114 -1.79 0.37 -17.40
CA ASP A 114 -1.95 1.34 -18.50
C ASP A 114 -2.97 2.44 -18.15
N PRO A 115 -4.16 2.14 -17.58
CA PRO A 115 -5.09 3.19 -17.16
C PRO A 115 -4.56 4.08 -16.03
N ILE A 116 -3.71 3.55 -15.16
CA ILE A 116 -3.10 4.30 -14.05
C ILE A 116 -2.04 5.26 -14.58
N ILE A 117 -1.20 4.80 -15.52
CA ILE A 117 -0.20 5.64 -16.19
C ILE A 117 -0.91 6.77 -16.93
N ASN A 118 -1.83 6.43 -17.83
CA ASN A 118 -2.49 7.41 -18.70
C ASN A 118 -3.28 8.47 -17.92
N LYS A 119 -3.76 8.12 -16.72
CA LYS A 119 -4.56 9.04 -15.89
C LYS A 119 -3.70 9.91 -14.97
N PHE A 120 -2.59 9.39 -14.47
CA PHE A 120 -1.87 10.01 -13.34
C PHE A 120 -0.38 10.23 -13.56
N VAL A 121 0.09 10.06 -14.79
CA VAL A 121 1.43 10.42 -15.22
C VAL A 121 1.30 11.43 -16.36
N ASP A 122 1.98 12.56 -16.22
CA ASP A 122 2.09 13.55 -17.28
C ASP A 122 2.84 12.96 -18.49
N GLN A 123 2.37 13.25 -19.70
CA GLN A 123 2.86 12.60 -20.93
C GLN A 123 4.33 12.89 -21.23
N ASP A 124 4.85 14.02 -20.76
CA ASP A 124 6.25 14.43 -20.99
C ASP A 124 7.21 13.86 -19.93
N SER A 125 6.71 12.96 -19.07
CA SER A 125 7.48 12.37 -17.97
C SER A 125 8.31 11.15 -18.39
N ILE A 126 9.38 10.90 -17.65
CA ILE A 126 10.22 9.71 -17.78
C ILE A 126 9.88 8.74 -16.65
N VAL A 127 9.41 7.55 -17.02
CA VAL A 127 9.09 6.49 -16.07
C VAL A 127 10.21 5.46 -16.02
N TYR A 128 10.80 5.30 -14.85
CA TYR A 128 11.77 4.24 -14.55
C TYR A 128 11.06 3.04 -13.94
N THR A 129 11.30 1.85 -14.49
CA THR A 129 10.82 0.59 -13.93
C THR A 129 11.80 -0.54 -14.20
N SER A 130 11.98 -1.42 -13.20
CA SER A 130 12.67 -2.71 -13.35
C SER A 130 11.71 -3.85 -13.73
N GLY A 131 10.40 -3.63 -13.59
CA GLY A 131 9.36 -4.60 -13.89
C GLY A 131 9.06 -4.68 -15.38
N ARG A 132 8.98 -5.91 -15.93
CA ARG A 132 8.40 -6.15 -17.26
C ARG A 132 6.87 -6.22 -17.12
N TYR A 133 6.14 -5.20 -17.56
CA TYR A 133 4.67 -5.12 -17.39
C TYR A 133 3.88 -5.57 -18.61
#